data_AF-A0A814L3T7-F1
#
_entry.id   AF-A0A814L3T7-F1
#
_cell.length_a   1.000
_cell.length_b   1.000
_cell.length_c   1.000
_cell.angle_alpha   90.00
_cell.angle_beta   90.00
_cell.angle_gamma   90.00
#
_symmetry.space_group_name_H-M   'P 1'
#
loop_
_entity.id
_entity.type
_entity.pdbx_description
1 polymer ?
#
loop_
_entity_poly.entity_id
_entity_poly.type
_entity_poly.pdbx_seq_one_letter_code
_entity_poly.pdbx_strand_id
1 'polypeptide(L)'
;MATKNSMSIAAKGYALHDEQAKFDLFNFQRRAPDEYDIMIEIYFCGICHSDIHQSRNEWHNSIYPMVPGHEITGIAKMVGSSVATIQVGDAEHFVCKLPNGLDLAKTAPLLCAGITSYAPFQEHNVGPNTRVGYD
;
A
#
# COMPACT_ATOMS: atom_id res chain seq x y z
N MET A 1 25.47 -9.12 -20.50
CA MET A 1 24.14 -8.94 -19.88
C MET A 1 23.45 -7.81 -20.62
N ALA A 2 22.41 -8.10 -21.40
CA ALA A 2 21.71 -7.06 -22.16
C ALA A 2 21.06 -6.08 -21.18
N THR A 3 21.39 -4.80 -21.30
CA THR A 3 20.74 -3.71 -20.59
C THR A 3 19.28 -3.68 -21.03
N LYS A 4 18.36 -4.22 -20.20
CA LYS A 4 16.92 -3.98 -20.37
C LYS A 4 16.75 -2.46 -20.37
N ASN A 5 16.45 -1.90 -21.54
CA ASN A 5 16.11 -0.50 -21.70
C ASN A 5 14.86 -0.28 -20.84
N SER A 6 15.02 0.23 -19.62
CA SER A 6 13.91 0.29 -18.66
C SER A 6 12.98 1.41 -19.10
N MET A 7 11.99 1.08 -19.93
CA MET A 7 10.89 1.98 -20.17
C MET A 7 10.28 2.34 -18.80
N SER A 8 10.01 3.62 -18.58
CA SER A 8 9.33 4.12 -17.39
C SER A 8 7.90 4.52 -17.74
N ILE A 9 7.00 4.41 -16.77
CA ILE A 9 5.63 4.91 -16.89
C ILE A 9 5.50 6.21 -16.12
N ALA A 10 4.82 7.18 -16.73
CA ALA A 10 4.47 8.42 -16.06
C ALA A 10 3.42 8.14 -14.97
N ALA A 11 3.62 8.74 -13.80
CA ALA A 11 2.72 8.69 -12.67
C ALA A 11 2.58 10.09 -12.06
N LYS A 12 1.48 10.28 -11.33
CA LYS A 12 1.21 11.50 -10.57
C LYS A 12 0.70 11.13 -9.18
N GLY A 13 1.01 11.98 -8.21
CA GLY A 13 0.59 11.82 -6.82
C GLY A 13 0.67 13.15 -6.08
N TYR A 14 0.34 13.13 -4.80
CA TYR A 14 0.62 14.26 -3.92
C TYR A 14 1.91 13.95 -3.16
N ALA A 15 2.87 14.87 -3.19
CA ALA A 15 4.15 14.69 -2.50
C ALA A 15 4.42 15.81 -1.50
N LEU A 16 5.35 15.54 -0.60
CA LEU A 16 6.02 16.52 0.25
C LEU A 16 7.48 16.61 -0.18
N HIS A 17 8.02 17.83 -0.19
CA HIS A 17 9.41 18.07 -0.60
C HIS A 17 10.40 18.17 0.58
N ASP A 18 9.88 18.34 1.79
CA ASP A 18 10.60 18.31 3.06
C ASP A 18 9.61 18.09 4.23
N GLU A 19 10.10 18.04 5.47
CA GLU A 19 9.33 17.76 6.69
C GLU A 19 8.36 18.88 7.12
N GLN A 20 8.46 20.08 6.52
CA GLN A 20 7.61 21.25 6.79
C GLN A 20 6.70 21.61 5.61
N ALA A 21 6.93 21.01 4.44
CA ALA A 21 6.19 21.26 3.22
C ALA A 21 4.71 20.92 3.36
N LYS A 22 3.89 21.52 2.49
CA LYS A 22 2.52 21.09 2.25
C LYS A 22 2.50 20.12 1.07
N PHE A 23 1.51 19.24 1.05
CA PHE A 23 1.27 18.40 -0.12
C PHE A 23 1.00 19.23 -1.36
N ASP A 24 1.69 18.92 -2.45
CA ASP A 24 1.44 19.48 -3.78
C ASP A 24 1.44 18.38 -4.85
N LEU A 25 0.91 18.72 -6.03
CA LEU A 25 0.83 17.78 -7.14
C LEU A 25 2.24 17.50 -7.68
N PHE A 26 2.65 16.24 -7.62
CA PHE A 26 3.96 15.80 -8.05
C PHE A 26 3.86 14.81 -9.20
N ASN A 27 4.61 15.06 -10.28
CA ASN A 27 4.72 14.18 -11.43
C ASN A 27 6.05 13.42 -11.34
N PHE A 28 6.00 12.11 -11.50
CA PHE A 28 7.17 11.24 -11.38
C PHE A 28 7.09 10.05 -12.33
N GLN A 29 8.15 9.25 -12.35
CA GLN A 29 8.25 8.06 -13.17
C GLN A 29 8.32 6.82 -12.29
N ARG A 30 7.60 5.76 -12.67
CA ARG A 30 7.81 4.41 -12.13
C ARG A 30 8.46 3.55 -13.21
N ARG A 31 9.15 2.48 -12.81
CA ARG A 31 9.59 1.47 -13.78
C ARG A 31 8.37 0.88 -14.52
N ALA A 32 8.53 0.52 -15.79
CA ALA A 32 7.49 -0.25 -16.48
C ALA A 32 7.26 -1.58 -15.77
N PRO A 33 6.01 -2.06 -15.72
CA PRO A 33 5.69 -3.41 -15.27
C PRO A 33 6.44 -4.45 -16.11
N ASP A 34 7.03 -5.44 -15.46
CA ASP A 34 7.58 -6.64 -16.10
C ASP A 34 6.63 -7.84 -15.96
N GLU A 35 7.13 -9.03 -16.29
CA GLU A 35 6.36 -10.27 -16.29
C GLU A 35 5.85 -10.70 -14.90
N TYR A 36 6.41 -10.16 -13.82
CA TYR A 36 6.04 -10.47 -12.43
C TYR A 36 5.16 -9.39 -11.79
N ASP A 37 4.90 -8.29 -12.49
CA ASP A 37 4.20 -7.13 -11.91
C ASP A 37 2.70 -7.14 -12.14
N ILE A 38 2.02 -6.40 -11.26
CA ILE A 38 0.64 -5.99 -11.45
C ILE A 38 0.61 -4.46 -11.46
N MET A 39 0.12 -3.89 -12.57
CA MET A 39 -0.12 -2.45 -12.63
C MET A 39 -1.52 -2.16 -12.09
N ILE A 40 -1.59 -1.38 -11.01
CA ILE A 40 -2.86 -1.06 -10.34
C ILE A 40 -3.24 0.38 -10.67
N GLU A 41 -4.44 0.58 -11.21
CA GLU A 41 -5.11 1.88 -11.17
C GLU A 41 -5.69 2.07 -9.77
N ILE A 42 -5.14 3.02 -9.03
CA ILE A 42 -5.54 3.32 -7.66
C ILE A 42 -6.86 4.09 -7.67
N TYR A 43 -7.85 3.57 -6.94
CA TYR A 43 -9.14 4.23 -6.76
C TYR A 43 -9.20 4.94 -5.41
N PHE A 44 -8.71 4.29 -4.35
CA PHE A 44 -8.66 4.83 -3.00
C PHE A 44 -7.33 4.54 -2.33
N CYS A 45 -6.87 5.50 -1.53
CA CYS A 45 -5.78 5.31 -0.57
C CYS A 45 -6.25 5.88 0.77
N GLY A 46 -6.25 5.05 1.81
CA GLY A 46 -6.48 5.51 3.18
C GLY A 46 -5.29 6.32 3.71
N ILE A 47 -5.52 7.04 4.81
CA ILE A 47 -4.50 7.85 5.50
C ILE A 47 -4.36 7.31 6.92
N CYS A 48 -3.14 6.96 7.31
CA CYS A 48 -2.82 6.47 8.64
C CYS A 48 -1.90 7.45 9.40
N HIS A 49 -1.80 7.32 10.72
CA HIS A 49 -0.86 8.12 11.51
C HIS A 49 0.60 7.90 11.10
N SER A 50 0.94 6.70 10.62
CA SER A 50 2.27 6.40 10.07
C SER A 50 2.62 7.28 8.87
N ASP A 51 1.64 7.67 8.04
CA ASP A 51 1.88 8.63 6.97
C ASP A 51 2.29 10.00 7.52
N ILE A 52 1.70 10.44 8.63
CA ILE A 52 2.01 11.71 9.29
C ILE A 52 3.42 11.67 9.90
N HIS A 53 3.74 10.61 10.64
CA HIS A 53 5.07 10.44 11.25
C HIS A 53 6.18 10.44 10.20
N GLN A 54 5.97 9.75 9.07
CA GLN A 54 6.90 9.79 7.93
C GLN A 54 6.92 11.15 7.24
N SER A 55 5.78 11.78 7.03
CA SER A 55 5.68 13.08 6.36
C SER A 55 6.39 14.20 7.13
N ARG A 56 6.48 14.07 8.46
CA ARG A 56 7.11 15.03 9.35
C ARG A 56 8.49 14.60 9.83
N ASN A 57 9.03 13.51 9.30
CA ASN A 57 10.32 12.95 9.68
C ASN A 57 10.48 12.69 11.19
N GLU A 58 9.38 12.36 11.89
CA GLU A 58 9.39 12.14 13.34
C GLU A 58 10.15 10.86 13.74
N TRP A 59 10.43 9.99 12.77
CA TRP A 59 11.29 8.80 12.92
C TRP A 59 12.72 8.99 12.37
N HIS A 60 13.04 10.19 11.88
CA HIS A 60 14.38 10.60 11.41
C HIS A 60 14.97 9.76 10.27
N ASN A 61 14.12 9.18 9.41
CA ASN A 61 14.53 8.31 8.30
C ASN A 61 13.74 8.57 7.00
N SER A 62 13.10 9.73 6.88
CA SER A 62 12.27 10.07 5.73
C SER A 62 13.12 10.46 4.52
N ILE A 63 12.64 10.07 3.33
CA ILE A 63 13.28 10.37 2.04
C ILE A 63 12.32 11.24 1.23
N TYR A 64 12.79 12.42 0.83
CA TYR A 64 12.02 13.39 0.05
C TYR A 64 12.57 13.50 -1.40
N PRO A 65 11.74 13.82 -2.41
CA PRO A 65 10.30 14.04 -2.34
C PRO A 65 9.53 12.75 -1.99
N MET A 66 8.59 12.85 -1.04
CA MET A 66 7.85 11.70 -0.50
C MET A 66 6.43 11.69 -1.02
N VAL A 67 6.00 10.58 -1.64
CA VAL A 67 4.59 10.27 -1.92
C VAL A 67 4.16 9.18 -0.91
N PRO A 68 3.48 9.54 0.20
CA PRO A 68 3.02 8.58 1.20
C PRO A 68 1.79 7.79 0.72
N GLY A 69 1.30 6.89 1.57
CA GLY A 69 0.17 6.02 1.29
C GLY A 69 0.56 4.55 1.22
N HIS A 70 -0.07 3.75 2.08
CA HIS A 70 0.13 2.29 2.17
C HIS A 70 -1.19 1.54 2.42
N GLU A 71 -2.33 2.20 2.21
CA GLU A 71 -3.68 1.65 2.36
C GLU A 71 -4.41 1.69 1.01
N ILE A 72 -3.87 1.00 0.00
CA ILE A 72 -4.25 1.19 -1.41
C ILE A 72 -5.24 0.14 -1.90
N THR A 73 -6.35 0.58 -2.50
CA THR A 73 -7.26 -0.28 -3.27
C THR A 73 -7.48 0.26 -4.68
N GLY A 74 -7.65 -0.67 -5.62
CA GLY A 74 -7.72 -0.32 -7.03
C GLY A 74 -8.01 -1.53 -7.91
N ILE A 75 -7.91 -1.31 -9.22
CA ILE A 75 -8.16 -2.32 -10.24
C ILE A 75 -6.87 -2.61 -10.99
N ALA A 76 -6.56 -3.89 -11.19
CA ALA A 76 -5.46 -4.29 -12.04
C ALA A 76 -5.73 -3.85 -13.50
N LYS A 77 -4.87 -2.99 -14.04
CA LYS A 77 -4.87 -2.57 -15.44
C LYS A 77 -3.98 -3.45 -16.32
N MET A 78 -2.98 -4.08 -15.72
CA MET A 78 -2.09 -5.03 -16.38
C MET A 78 -1.66 -6.08 -15.35
N VAL A 79 -1.52 -7.31 -15.81
CA VAL A 79 -0.98 -8.44 -15.04
C VAL A 79 0.11 -9.06 -15.90
N GLY A 80 1.33 -9.14 -15.36
CA GLY A 80 2.47 -9.75 -16.03
C GLY A 80 2.24 -11.24 -16.29
N SER A 81 2.86 -11.77 -17.35
CA SER A 81 2.64 -13.14 -17.82
C SER A 81 3.05 -14.23 -16.82
N SER A 82 3.92 -13.90 -15.88
CA SER A 82 4.44 -14.81 -14.85
C SER A 82 3.69 -14.67 -13.52
N VAL A 83 2.64 -13.85 -13.45
CA VAL A 83 1.76 -13.74 -12.27
C VAL A 83 0.75 -14.90 -12.32
N ALA A 84 1.08 -16.01 -11.66
CA ALA A 84 0.30 -17.25 -11.72
C ALA A 84 -1.10 -17.11 -11.09
N THR A 85 -1.19 -16.51 -9.90
CA THR A 85 -2.46 -16.15 -9.23
C THR A 85 -2.17 -15.19 -8.07
N ILE A 86 -3.01 -14.16 -7.91
CA ILE A 86 -3.00 -13.34 -6.69
C ILE A 86 -3.66 -14.16 -5.56
N GLN A 87 -2.86 -14.90 -4.80
CA GLN A 87 -3.35 -15.70 -3.67
C GLN A 87 -3.09 -14.99 -2.34
N VAL A 88 -4.04 -15.11 -1.42
CA VAL A 88 -3.86 -14.65 -0.04
C VAL A 88 -2.86 -15.57 0.65
N GLY A 89 -1.79 -15.02 1.22
CA GLY A 89 -0.79 -15.78 1.99
C GLY A 89 0.46 -16.20 1.23
N ASP A 90 0.62 -15.77 -0.03
CA ASP A 90 1.88 -15.92 -0.74
C ASP A 90 2.89 -14.85 -0.28
N ALA A 91 3.89 -15.25 0.50
CA ALA A 91 4.89 -14.34 1.05
C ALA A 91 5.80 -13.71 -0.02
N GLU A 92 5.83 -14.29 -1.23
CA GLU A 92 6.58 -13.77 -2.37
C GLU A 92 5.76 -12.76 -3.19
N HIS A 93 4.49 -12.51 -2.81
CA HIS A 93 3.57 -11.61 -3.50
C HIS A 93 3.03 -10.51 -2.58
N PHE A 94 3.22 -9.25 -2.99
CA PHE A 94 2.84 -8.06 -2.22
C PHE A 94 1.45 -7.48 -2.56
N VAL A 95 0.62 -8.25 -3.28
CA VAL A 95 -0.72 -7.84 -3.70
C VAL A 95 -1.73 -8.90 -3.25
N CYS A 96 -2.84 -8.46 -2.66
CA CYS A 96 -3.93 -9.32 -2.24
C CYS A 96 -5.15 -9.11 -3.13
N LYS A 97 -5.81 -10.21 -3.53
CA LYS A 97 -7.10 -10.14 -4.20
C LYS A 97 -8.18 -9.85 -3.17
N LEU A 98 -8.97 -8.81 -3.40
CA LEU A 98 -10.11 -8.51 -2.55
C LEU A 98 -11.27 -9.49 -2.84
N PRO A 99 -11.97 -9.99 -1.80
CA PRO A 99 -13.23 -10.69 -1.96
C PRO A 99 -14.24 -9.89 -2.80
N ASN A 100 -15.03 -10.60 -3.61
CA ASN A 100 -16.07 -9.98 -4.43
C ASN A 100 -17.11 -9.26 -3.55
N GLY A 101 -17.55 -8.08 -4.00
CA GLY A 101 -18.62 -7.31 -3.33
C GLY A 101 -18.15 -6.40 -2.19
N LEU A 102 -16.85 -6.37 -1.88
CA LEU A 102 -16.32 -5.38 -0.94
C LEU A 102 -16.27 -3.98 -1.55
N ASP A 103 -16.59 -2.98 -0.72
CA ASP A 103 -16.44 -1.57 -1.04
C ASP A 103 -14.95 -1.19 -0.98
N LEU A 104 -14.39 -0.71 -2.09
CA LEU A 104 -12.96 -0.41 -2.20
C LEU A 104 -12.51 0.68 -1.22
N ALA A 105 -13.33 1.70 -0.98
CA ALA A 105 -13.00 2.80 -0.08
C ALA A 105 -12.97 2.35 1.38
N LYS A 106 -13.95 1.53 1.78
CA LYS A 106 -14.01 0.95 3.13
C LYS A 106 -12.96 -0.14 3.36
N THR A 107 -12.46 -0.75 2.29
CA THR A 107 -11.46 -1.82 2.36
C THR A 107 -10.04 -1.30 2.50
N ALA A 108 -9.73 -0.11 1.95
CA ALA A 108 -8.39 0.48 2.01
C ALA A 108 -7.78 0.49 3.43
N PRO A 109 -8.47 0.99 4.47
CA PRO A 109 -7.93 0.97 5.84
C PRO A 109 -7.70 -0.42 6.43
N LEU A 110 -8.32 -1.47 5.89
CA LEU A 110 -8.11 -2.84 6.39
C LEU A 110 -6.67 -3.33 6.12
N LEU A 111 -6.01 -2.78 5.10
CA LEU A 111 -4.67 -3.19 4.69
C LEU A 111 -3.57 -2.72 5.64
N CYS A 112 -3.85 -1.79 6.56
CA CYS A 112 -2.94 -1.39 7.63
C CYS A 112 -3.63 -1.48 9.00
N ALA A 113 -4.57 -0.59 9.31
CA ALA A 113 -5.25 -0.59 10.61
C ALA A 113 -5.98 -1.93 10.90
N GLY A 114 -6.60 -2.51 9.88
CA GLY A 114 -7.28 -3.80 10.01
C GLY A 114 -6.32 -4.94 10.37
N ILE A 115 -5.31 -5.19 9.55
CA ILE A 115 -4.37 -6.29 9.78
C ILE A 115 -3.54 -6.13 11.06
N THR A 116 -3.11 -4.91 11.39
CA THR A 116 -2.35 -4.62 12.62
C THR A 116 -3.16 -4.86 13.89
N SER A 117 -4.49 -4.77 13.81
CA SER A 117 -5.39 -5.10 14.92
C SER A 117 -5.79 -6.58 14.91
N TYR A 118 -6.03 -7.14 13.72
CA TYR A 118 -6.52 -8.51 13.56
C TYR A 118 -5.45 -9.56 13.90
N ALA A 119 -4.20 -9.36 13.45
CA ALA A 119 -3.10 -10.29 13.69
C ALA A 119 -2.89 -10.60 15.19
N PRO A 120 -2.73 -9.61 16.10
CA PRO A 120 -2.56 -9.91 17.52
C PRO A 120 -3.79 -10.58 18.13
N PHE A 121 -5.01 -10.24 17.69
CA PHE A 121 -6.21 -10.95 18.15
C PHE A 121 -6.23 -12.42 17.76
N GLN A 122 -5.80 -12.73 16.53
CA GLN A 122 -5.61 -14.11 16.06
C GLN A 122 -4.55 -14.85 16.88
N GLU A 123 -3.35 -14.27 17.01
CA GLU A 123 -2.22 -14.86 17.72
C GLU A 123 -2.53 -15.13 19.21
N HIS A 124 -3.31 -14.25 19.83
CA HIS A 124 -3.72 -14.40 21.23
C HIS A 124 -5.06 -15.14 21.41
N ASN A 125 -5.61 -15.74 20.35
CA ASN A 125 -6.87 -16.49 20.38
C ASN A 125 -8.02 -15.71 21.03
N VAL A 126 -8.11 -14.40 20.75
CA VAL A 126 -9.20 -13.55 21.23
C VAL A 126 -10.51 -14.05 20.63
N GLY A 127 -11.49 -14.33 21.48
CA GLY A 127 -12.77 -14.89 21.08
C GLY A 127 -13.94 -14.38 21.92
N PRO A 128 -15.12 -15.00 21.79
CA PRO A 128 -16.27 -14.66 22.61
C PRO A 128 -15.92 -14.73 24.10
N ASN A 129 -16.34 -13.71 24.85
CA ASN A 129 -16.07 -13.52 26.28
C ASN A 129 -14.61 -13.21 26.66
N THR A 130 -13.68 -13.10 25.70
CA THR A 130 -12.36 -12.52 25.98
C THR A 130 -12.50 -11.04 26.28
N ARG A 131 -11.98 -10.62 27.42
CA ARG A 131 -11.95 -9.21 27.80
C ARG A 131 -10.73 -8.53 27.16
N VAL A 132 -10.97 -7.43 26.46
CA VAL A 132 -9.93 -6.62 25.78
C VAL A 132 -9.96 -5.21 26.36
N GLY A 133 -8.80 -4.70 26.79
CA GLY A 133 -8.69 -3.40 27.45
C GLY A 133 -8.60 -3.48 28.99
N TYR A 134 -8.47 -2.32 29.62
CA TYR A 134 -8.35 -2.16 31.08
C TYR A 134 -9.72 -2.06 31.77
N ASP A 135 -9.70 -2.12 33.10
CA ASP A 135 -10.84 -1.96 34.03
C ASP A 135 -11.25 -0.49 34.15
#